data_AF-A0A950SC26-F1
#
_entry.id   AF-A0A950SC26-F1
#
_cell.length_a   1.000
_cell.length_b   1.000
_cell.length_c   1.000
_cell.angle_alpha   90.00
_cell.angle_beta   90.00
_cell.angle_gamma   90.00
#
_symmetry.space_group_name_H-M   'P 1'
#
loop_
_entity.id
_entity.type
_entity.pdbx_description
1 polymer ?
#
loop_
_entity_poly.entity_id
_entity_poly.type
_entity_poly.pdbx_seq_one_letter_code
_entity_poly.pdbx_strand_id
1 'polypeptide(L)'
;MIVYKKTPHLRLTRAQVPEAPYWAATTIAPYSPRRAAPIAIDYIDLRASCAERFEVSVCENVRDDLERTTTRHPLHAPVLIDAAEFAEVIFGRGEEALQFASERHVAAMQLVSTRGAIPKLEAEDAVIAIATWPLEFDRVEALFADAKERGVKWGVVVPIIFPVTTDLTALSQLSDLAKNYGASFFAGVPIELDATARNALARTLTGDGSEETYEMLFHADLGPIRLSTERHIAALASEIGAADFVVPPRWDRRTNWNAAVLLTLTATRILSMNHDEELAWRLTRSAKVVALLEKPIERVAQAASLSIIDSLDEISVDLLTEWLETGRSSFVGHIEKQWRLRRDSGV
;
A
#
# COMPACT_ATOMS: atom_id res chain seq x y z
N MET A 1 2.83 -0.08 -37.27
CA MET A 1 2.95 -0.96 -36.10
C MET A 1 1.56 -1.51 -35.79
N ILE A 2 1.36 -2.81 -35.94
CA ILE A 2 0.07 -3.45 -35.60
C ILE A 2 0.03 -3.57 -34.08
N VAL A 3 -0.79 -2.76 -33.44
CA VAL A 3 -1.14 -2.91 -32.03
C VAL A 3 -2.04 -4.14 -31.96
N TYR A 4 -1.52 -5.26 -31.49
CA TYR A 4 -2.38 -6.37 -31.11
C TYR A 4 -3.16 -5.92 -29.89
N LYS A 5 -4.43 -5.56 -30.09
CA LYS A 5 -5.37 -5.25 -29.01
C LYS A 5 -5.82 -6.59 -28.42
N LYS A 6 -5.07 -7.15 -27.46
CA LYS A 6 -5.69 -8.11 -26.54
C LYS A 6 -6.46 -7.29 -25.52
N THR A 7 -7.77 -7.47 -25.47
CA THR A 7 -8.66 -6.87 -24.48
C THR A 7 -8.69 -7.80 -23.27
N PRO A 8 -7.85 -7.63 -22.23
CA PRO A 8 -7.95 -8.43 -21.03
C PRO A 8 -9.20 -8.05 -20.24
N HIS A 9 -9.73 -9.01 -19.48
CA HIS A 9 -10.72 -8.73 -18.47
C HIS A 9 -10.09 -8.02 -17.27
N LEU A 10 -10.90 -7.24 -16.56
CA LEU A 10 -10.54 -6.63 -15.28
C LEU A 10 -9.99 -7.69 -14.31
N ARG A 11 -8.85 -7.41 -13.67
CA ARG A 11 -8.30 -8.31 -12.65
C ARG A 11 -8.87 -7.95 -11.28
N LEU A 12 -9.67 -8.86 -10.72
CA LEU A 12 -10.17 -8.80 -9.35
C LEU A 12 -9.45 -9.86 -8.51
N THR A 13 -8.66 -9.44 -7.53
CA THR A 13 -7.97 -10.35 -6.60
C THR A 13 -8.60 -10.23 -5.22
N ARG A 14 -9.13 -11.33 -4.69
CA ARG A 14 -9.65 -11.38 -3.32
C ARG A 14 -8.57 -11.89 -2.38
N ALA A 15 -8.29 -11.14 -1.33
CA ALA A 15 -7.42 -11.57 -0.26
C ALA A 15 -8.23 -12.35 0.78
N GLN A 16 -7.68 -13.47 1.26
CA GLN A 16 -8.28 -14.21 2.38
C GLN A 16 -7.96 -13.55 3.73
N VAL A 17 -6.83 -12.84 3.79
CA VAL A 17 -6.37 -12.07 4.93
C VAL A 17 -5.71 -10.77 4.48
N PRO A 18 -5.65 -9.76 5.36
CA PRO A 18 -4.87 -8.57 5.05
C PRO A 18 -3.38 -8.90 4.87
N GLU A 19 -2.78 -8.39 3.79
CA GLU A 19 -1.35 -8.52 3.49
C GLU A 19 -0.71 -7.13 3.33
N ALA A 20 0.54 -7.01 3.74
CA ALA A 20 1.29 -5.76 3.60
C ALA A 20 1.70 -5.52 2.14
N PRO A 21 1.87 -4.26 1.71
CA PRO A 21 1.61 -3.04 2.48
C PRO A 21 0.19 -2.51 2.31
N TYR A 22 -0.58 -3.08 1.39
CA TYR A 22 -1.96 -2.69 1.12
C TYR A 22 -2.92 -3.67 1.78
N TRP A 23 -3.40 -3.27 2.95
CA TRP A 23 -4.28 -4.04 3.82
C TRP A 23 -5.73 -4.15 3.29
N ALA A 24 -5.90 -4.49 2.01
CA ALA A 24 -7.18 -4.55 1.31
C ALA A 24 -7.76 -5.97 1.23
N ALA A 25 -9.08 -6.09 1.31
CA ALA A 25 -9.78 -7.37 1.15
C ALA A 25 -9.95 -7.74 -0.34
N THR A 26 -10.04 -6.74 -1.19
CA THR A 26 -10.16 -6.93 -2.63
C THR A 26 -9.28 -5.93 -3.36
N THR A 27 -8.53 -6.37 -4.37
CA THR A 27 -7.79 -5.48 -5.28
C THR A 27 -8.43 -5.51 -6.65
N ILE A 28 -8.75 -4.33 -7.17
CA ILE A 28 -9.19 -4.09 -8.54
C ILE A 28 -8.00 -3.46 -9.28
N ALA A 29 -7.52 -4.13 -10.32
CA ALA A 29 -6.54 -3.57 -11.25
C ALA A 29 -7.22 -3.32 -12.61
N PRO A 30 -7.60 -2.06 -12.93
CA PRO A 30 -8.13 -1.67 -14.24
C PRO A 30 -7.13 -1.83 -15.39
N TYR A 31 -5.84 -2.02 -15.06
CA TYR A 31 -4.76 -2.20 -16.00
C TYR A 31 -4.09 -3.57 -15.85
N SER A 32 -3.50 -4.07 -16.93
CA SER A 32 -2.90 -5.40 -16.95
C SER A 32 -1.50 -5.38 -16.36
N PRO A 33 -1.25 -6.13 -15.27
CA PRO A 33 0.08 -6.17 -14.68
C PRO A 33 1.05 -6.91 -15.61
N ARG A 34 2.07 -6.20 -16.13
CA ARG A 34 3.32 -6.88 -16.49
C ARG A 34 4.17 -6.97 -15.23
N ARG A 35 4.08 -8.13 -14.57
CA ARG A 35 5.00 -8.66 -13.54
C ARG A 35 5.86 -7.60 -12.80
N ALA A 36 5.32 -6.83 -11.86
CA ALA A 36 6.02 -6.35 -10.66
C ALA A 36 5.24 -5.23 -9.97
N ALA A 37 5.01 -5.41 -8.67
CA ALA A 37 4.54 -4.46 -7.64
C ALA A 37 3.27 -3.61 -7.91
N PRO A 38 2.54 -3.23 -6.84
CA PRO A 38 1.35 -2.36 -6.92
C PRO A 38 1.65 -0.91 -7.35
N ILE A 39 2.90 -0.56 -7.64
CA ILE A 39 3.26 0.72 -8.23
C ILE A 39 4.02 0.36 -9.49
N ALA A 40 3.39 0.56 -10.65
CA ALA A 40 4.11 0.54 -11.91
C ALA A 40 5.14 1.66 -11.88
N ILE A 41 6.40 1.27 -11.72
CA ILE A 41 7.54 2.17 -11.81
C ILE A 41 7.72 2.45 -13.29
N ASP A 42 7.03 3.47 -13.77
CA ASP A 42 7.46 4.19 -14.95
C ASP A 42 8.94 4.62 -14.73
N TYR A 43 9.70 4.79 -15.81
CA TYR A 43 11.10 5.31 -15.85
C TYR A 43 12.23 4.31 -15.86
N ILE A 44 12.07 3.24 -16.63
CA ILE A 44 13.22 2.49 -17.09
C ILE A 44 13.39 2.83 -18.57
N ASP A 45 14.13 3.93 -18.73
CA ASP A 45 14.50 4.67 -19.93
C ASP A 45 13.48 5.62 -20.58
N LEU A 46 13.57 6.90 -20.20
CA LEU A 46 13.26 8.07 -21.05
C LEU A 46 14.29 8.26 -22.20
N ARG A 47 14.88 7.17 -22.70
CA ARG A 47 15.67 7.13 -23.95
C ARG A 47 15.28 6.01 -24.91
N ALA A 48 14.34 5.13 -24.54
CA ALA A 48 13.75 4.23 -25.52
C ALA A 48 13.00 5.09 -26.55
N SER A 49 13.61 5.22 -27.73
CA SER A 49 13.06 5.95 -28.86
C SER A 49 11.58 5.59 -29.05
N CYS A 50 10.78 6.52 -29.58
CA CYS A 50 9.34 6.39 -29.83
C CYS A 50 8.89 5.12 -30.62
N ALA A 51 9.85 4.30 -31.07
CA ALA A 51 9.69 3.04 -31.76
C ALA A 51 9.49 1.79 -30.85
N GLU A 52 9.86 1.82 -29.56
CA GLU A 52 9.69 0.67 -28.65
C GLU A 52 8.53 0.92 -27.68
N ARG A 53 7.31 0.95 -28.22
CA ARG A 53 6.10 1.09 -27.42
C ARG A 53 5.81 -0.24 -26.71
N PHE A 54 5.86 -0.22 -25.37
CA PHE A 54 5.33 -1.30 -24.55
C PHE A 54 3.81 -1.39 -24.74
N GLU A 55 3.32 -2.60 -25.00
CA GLU A 55 1.88 -2.89 -25.06
C GLU A 55 1.33 -2.86 -23.62
N VAL A 56 0.59 -1.79 -23.29
CA VAL A 56 -0.24 -1.74 -22.08
C VAL A 56 -1.60 -2.32 -22.43
N SER A 57 -1.97 -3.43 -21.78
CA SER A 57 -3.31 -4.00 -21.96
C SER A 57 -4.27 -3.36 -20.95
N VAL A 58 -5.36 -2.78 -21.44
CA VAL A 58 -6.31 -1.97 -20.64
C VAL A 58 -7.70 -2.61 -20.70
N CYS A 59 -8.43 -2.58 -19.59
CA CYS A 59 -9.85 -2.95 -19.59
C CYS A 59 -10.66 -1.91 -20.39
N GLU A 60 -11.39 -2.36 -21.41
CA GLU A 60 -12.15 -1.47 -22.31
C GLU A 60 -13.38 -0.83 -21.65
N ASN A 61 -14.08 -1.58 -20.79
CA ASN A 61 -15.23 -1.09 -20.03
C ASN A 61 -15.18 -1.62 -18.60
N VAL A 62 -14.63 -0.82 -17.69
CA VAL A 62 -14.45 -1.18 -16.27
C VAL A 62 -15.80 -1.40 -15.59
N ARG A 63 -16.80 -0.59 -15.93
CA ARG A 63 -18.13 -0.67 -15.32
C ARG A 63 -18.81 -2.00 -15.65
N ASP A 64 -18.89 -2.37 -16.93
CA ASP A 64 -19.53 -3.64 -17.35
C ASP A 64 -18.83 -4.85 -16.73
N ASP A 65 -17.50 -4.84 -16.68
CA ASP A 65 -16.71 -5.93 -16.08
C ASP A 65 -16.92 -6.02 -14.57
N LEU A 66 -16.99 -4.88 -13.86
CA LEU A 66 -17.33 -4.84 -12.44
C LEU A 66 -18.76 -5.30 -12.19
N GLU A 67 -19.74 -4.83 -12.95
CA GLU A 67 -21.14 -5.26 -12.82
C GLU A 67 -21.28 -6.77 -13.00
N ARG A 68 -20.67 -7.32 -14.05
CA ARG A 68 -20.69 -8.76 -14.34
C ARG A 68 -20.01 -9.58 -13.23
N THR A 69 -18.86 -9.14 -12.76
CA THR A 69 -18.09 -9.87 -11.75
C THR A 69 -18.76 -9.80 -10.37
N THR A 70 -19.23 -8.61 -10.00
CA THR A 70 -19.82 -8.37 -8.67
C THR A 70 -21.22 -8.93 -8.50
N THR A 71 -21.93 -9.16 -9.60
CA THR A 71 -23.19 -9.93 -9.59
C THR A 71 -22.96 -11.37 -9.13
N ARG A 72 -21.81 -11.96 -9.44
CA ARG A 72 -21.44 -13.32 -9.01
C ARG A 72 -20.73 -13.33 -7.66
N HIS A 73 -19.89 -12.33 -7.42
CA HIS A 73 -19.04 -12.23 -6.23
C HIS A 73 -19.02 -10.78 -5.72
N PRO A 74 -19.82 -10.43 -4.69
CA PRO A 74 -19.82 -9.09 -4.11
C PRO A 74 -18.42 -8.61 -3.73
N LEU A 75 -18.15 -7.32 -3.88
CA LEU A 75 -16.88 -6.73 -3.43
C LEU A 75 -16.78 -6.81 -1.91
N HIS A 76 -15.66 -7.31 -1.41
CA HIS A 76 -15.36 -7.28 0.01
C HIS A 76 -14.55 -6.03 0.30
N ALA A 77 -15.12 -5.14 1.12
CA ALA A 77 -14.44 -3.95 1.62
C ALA A 77 -13.40 -4.33 2.69
N PRO A 78 -12.30 -3.57 2.82
CA PRO A 78 -11.91 -2.44 1.97
C PRO A 78 -11.35 -2.89 0.61
N VAL A 79 -11.60 -2.09 -0.42
CA VAL A 79 -11.15 -2.35 -1.79
C VAL A 79 -9.93 -1.48 -2.11
N LEU A 80 -8.85 -2.05 -2.63
CA LEU A 80 -7.78 -1.31 -3.29
C LEU A 80 -8.09 -1.20 -4.78
N ILE A 81 -8.10 0.02 -5.30
CA ILE A 81 -8.13 0.30 -6.73
C ILE A 81 -6.71 0.69 -7.11
N ASP A 82 -6.02 -0.26 -7.72
CA ASP A 82 -4.65 -0.09 -8.19
C ASP A 82 -4.66 0.57 -9.57
N ALA A 83 -4.77 1.90 -9.57
CA ALA A 83 -4.76 2.73 -10.76
C ALA A 83 -3.40 3.40 -10.98
N ALA A 84 -2.31 2.78 -10.50
CA ALA A 84 -0.98 3.35 -10.53
C ALA A 84 -0.26 3.26 -11.89
N GLU A 85 -0.85 2.60 -12.91
CA GLU A 85 -0.20 2.42 -14.23
C GLU A 85 -0.36 3.62 -15.20
N PHE A 86 0.75 3.94 -15.90
CA PHE A 86 0.98 4.72 -17.14
C PHE A 86 0.02 5.85 -17.62
N ALA A 87 0.67 7.00 -17.89
CA ALA A 87 0.40 8.12 -18.82
C ALA A 87 -0.88 8.97 -18.67
N GLU A 88 -0.70 10.30 -18.86
CA GLU A 88 -1.66 11.43 -19.03
C GLU A 88 -2.94 11.13 -19.87
N VAL A 89 -3.02 9.95 -20.50
CA VAL A 89 -4.07 9.51 -21.42
C VAL A 89 -5.06 8.50 -20.81
N ILE A 90 -4.80 7.89 -19.63
CA ILE A 90 -5.64 6.78 -19.10
C ILE A 90 -6.23 7.07 -17.69
N PHE A 91 -6.48 8.32 -17.30
CA PHE A 91 -6.95 8.62 -15.92
C PHE A 91 -8.35 8.12 -15.56
N GLY A 92 -9.22 7.95 -16.55
CA GLY A 92 -10.65 7.72 -16.28
C GLY A 92 -10.98 6.40 -15.59
N ARG A 93 -10.14 5.36 -15.72
CA ARG A 93 -10.54 4.00 -15.31
C ARG A 93 -10.48 3.76 -13.81
N GLY A 94 -9.49 4.34 -13.13
CA GLY A 94 -9.44 4.33 -11.66
C GLY A 94 -10.63 5.08 -11.06
N GLU A 95 -10.97 6.23 -11.66
CA GLU A 95 -12.14 7.02 -11.27
C GLU A 95 -13.46 6.29 -11.55
N GLU A 96 -13.60 5.58 -12.68
CA GLU A 96 -14.76 4.72 -12.96
C GLU A 96 -14.91 3.59 -11.93
N ALA A 97 -13.81 2.94 -11.55
CA ALA A 97 -13.83 1.91 -10.50
C ALA A 97 -14.18 2.51 -9.12
N LEU A 98 -13.68 3.71 -8.82
CA LEU A 98 -13.99 4.41 -7.58
C LEU A 98 -15.46 4.83 -7.54
N GLN A 99 -15.97 5.32 -8.66
CA GLN A 99 -17.39 5.66 -8.83
C GLN A 99 -18.26 4.44 -8.59
N PHE A 100 -17.93 3.31 -9.21
CA PHE A 100 -18.65 2.07 -8.98
C PHE A 100 -18.66 1.63 -7.50
N ALA A 101 -17.51 1.76 -6.80
CA ALA A 101 -17.42 1.45 -5.38
C ALA A 101 -18.26 2.41 -4.53
N SER A 102 -18.23 3.71 -4.83
CA SER A 102 -18.99 4.76 -4.17
C SER A 102 -20.50 4.56 -4.33
N GLU A 103 -20.98 4.28 -5.56
CA GLU A 103 -22.39 3.97 -5.87
C GLU A 103 -22.92 2.76 -5.07
N ARG A 104 -22.02 1.87 -4.64
CA ARG A 104 -22.35 0.68 -3.82
C ARG A 104 -21.99 0.84 -2.34
N HIS A 105 -21.58 2.03 -1.89
CA HIS A 105 -21.14 2.32 -0.52
C HIS A 105 -20.00 1.40 -0.01
N VAL A 106 -19.15 0.96 -0.93
CA VAL A 106 -17.99 0.11 -0.66
C VAL A 106 -16.79 1.00 -0.34
N ALA A 107 -16.21 0.79 0.84
CA ALA A 107 -15.01 1.52 1.27
C ALA A 107 -13.84 1.19 0.33
N ALA A 108 -13.22 2.21 -0.28
CA ALA A 108 -12.22 2.04 -1.32
C ALA A 108 -10.99 2.92 -1.09
N MET A 109 -9.82 2.39 -1.45
CA MET A 109 -8.57 3.10 -1.49
C MET A 109 -8.15 3.21 -2.95
N GLN A 110 -7.88 4.41 -3.44
CA GLN A 110 -7.37 4.60 -4.79
C GLN A 110 -5.90 4.98 -4.72
N LEU A 111 -5.06 4.18 -5.36
CA LEU A 111 -3.65 4.47 -5.52
C LEU A 111 -3.45 5.35 -6.76
N VAL A 112 -2.78 6.49 -6.59
CA VAL A 112 -2.53 7.51 -7.62
C VAL A 112 -1.02 7.77 -7.67
N SER A 113 -0.43 7.82 -8.86
CA SER A 113 0.98 8.20 -9.03
C SER A 113 1.17 9.72 -9.07
N THR A 114 2.41 10.21 -8.95
CA THR A 114 2.73 11.65 -9.06
C THR A 114 2.33 12.30 -10.38
N ARG A 115 2.19 11.51 -11.44
CA ARG A 115 1.76 11.97 -12.76
C ARG A 115 0.27 11.80 -12.97
N GLY A 116 -0.44 11.30 -11.96
CA GLY A 116 -1.88 11.21 -11.98
C GLY A 116 -2.59 12.47 -11.53
N ALA A 117 -3.88 12.30 -11.27
CA ALA A 117 -4.75 13.34 -10.76
C ALA A 117 -5.62 12.76 -9.65
N ILE A 118 -5.97 13.60 -8.68
CA ILE A 118 -6.95 13.21 -7.67
C ILE A 118 -8.31 13.02 -8.38
N PRO A 119 -8.98 11.87 -8.21
CA PRO A 119 -10.27 11.60 -8.89
C PRO A 119 -11.27 12.71 -8.57
N LYS A 120 -12.01 13.23 -9.55
CA LYS A 120 -12.92 14.39 -9.36
C LYS A 120 -14.15 14.02 -8.53
N LEU A 121 -14.49 12.75 -8.49
CA LEU A 121 -15.57 12.25 -7.65
C LEU A 121 -15.28 12.46 -6.16
N GLU A 122 -16.24 13.06 -5.45
CA GLU A 122 -16.30 13.03 -4.00
C GLU A 122 -16.90 11.70 -3.55
N ALA A 123 -16.10 10.87 -2.87
CA ALA A 123 -16.54 9.62 -2.28
C ALA A 123 -16.19 9.63 -0.79
N GLU A 124 -17.20 9.76 0.08
CA GLU A 124 -17.04 9.91 1.53
C GLU A 124 -16.24 8.75 2.17
N ASP A 125 -16.35 7.55 1.61
CA ASP A 125 -15.68 6.34 2.08
C ASP A 125 -14.42 5.99 1.28
N ALA A 126 -13.83 6.97 0.59
CA ALA A 126 -12.61 6.81 -0.16
C ALA A 126 -11.38 7.34 0.57
N VAL A 127 -10.24 6.68 0.35
CA VAL A 127 -8.92 7.17 0.75
C VAL A 127 -8.02 7.22 -0.46
N ILE A 128 -7.36 8.35 -0.70
CA ILE A 128 -6.40 8.51 -1.79
C ILE A 128 -4.99 8.24 -1.27
N ALA A 129 -4.34 7.22 -1.83
CA ALA A 129 -2.94 6.93 -1.58
C ALA A 129 -2.11 7.51 -2.72
N ILE A 130 -1.26 8.49 -2.45
CA ILE A 130 -0.43 9.15 -3.46
C ILE A 130 0.97 8.51 -3.43
N ALA A 131 1.29 7.72 -4.44
CA ALA A 131 2.60 7.13 -4.65
C ALA A 131 3.58 8.18 -5.18
N THR A 132 4.60 8.53 -4.40
CA THR A 132 5.56 9.60 -4.71
C THR A 132 6.70 9.10 -5.60
N TRP A 133 6.34 8.61 -6.78
CA TRP A 133 7.26 8.26 -7.86
C TRP A 133 6.71 8.64 -9.24
N PRO A 134 7.57 9.14 -10.16
CA PRO A 134 8.91 9.66 -9.90
C PRO A 134 8.84 10.86 -8.95
N LEU A 135 9.94 11.17 -8.26
CA LEU A 135 9.94 12.27 -7.31
C LEU A 135 10.04 13.62 -8.04
N GLU A 136 8.89 14.18 -8.40
CA GLU A 136 8.73 15.51 -9.01
C GLU A 136 8.05 16.45 -8.00
N PHE A 137 8.83 17.16 -7.19
CA PHE A 137 8.31 17.94 -6.05
C PHE A 137 7.21 18.93 -6.43
N ASP A 138 7.35 19.65 -7.55
CA ASP A 138 6.33 20.61 -8.00
C ASP A 138 4.98 19.91 -8.30
N ARG A 139 5.00 18.73 -8.91
CA ARG A 139 3.78 17.93 -9.19
C ARG A 139 3.22 17.32 -7.92
N VAL A 140 4.09 16.80 -7.04
CA VAL A 140 3.70 16.23 -5.75
C VAL A 140 3.00 17.28 -4.89
N GLU A 141 3.58 18.48 -4.80
CA GLU A 141 3.00 19.59 -4.07
C GLU A 141 1.63 19.99 -4.66
N ALA A 142 1.51 20.07 -5.99
CA ALA A 142 0.24 20.35 -6.63
C ALA A 142 -0.84 19.29 -6.30
N LEU A 143 -0.49 18.00 -6.28
CA LEU A 143 -1.42 16.93 -5.89
C LEU A 143 -1.81 17.02 -4.41
N PHE A 144 -0.88 17.37 -3.52
CA PHE A 144 -1.16 17.54 -2.10
C PHE A 144 -2.05 18.76 -1.84
N ALA A 145 -1.81 19.84 -2.57
CA ALA A 145 -2.64 21.04 -2.54
C ALA A 145 -4.07 20.74 -3.02
N ASP A 146 -4.22 20.04 -4.15
CA ASP A 146 -5.53 19.63 -4.68
C ASP A 146 -6.28 18.72 -3.70
N ALA A 147 -5.60 17.72 -3.12
CA ALA A 147 -6.21 16.82 -2.13
C ALA A 147 -6.67 17.58 -0.87
N LYS A 148 -5.89 18.56 -0.40
CA LYS A 148 -6.25 19.41 0.73
C LYS A 148 -7.40 20.35 0.41
N GLU A 149 -7.36 21.03 -0.73
CA GLU A 149 -8.39 21.97 -1.18
C GLU A 149 -9.75 21.27 -1.30
N ARG A 150 -9.75 20.04 -1.83
CA ARG A 150 -10.94 19.22 -2.00
C ARG A 150 -11.38 18.49 -0.74
N GLY A 151 -10.62 18.59 0.36
CA GLY A 151 -10.96 17.98 1.64
C GLY A 151 -11.07 16.45 1.62
N VAL A 152 -10.43 15.78 0.65
CA VAL A 152 -10.47 14.31 0.56
C VAL A 152 -9.56 13.69 1.63
N LYS A 153 -9.87 12.47 2.10
CA LYS A 153 -8.95 11.74 2.96
C LYS A 153 -7.81 11.16 2.11
N TRP A 154 -6.57 11.51 2.43
CA TRP A 154 -5.41 11.10 1.64
C TRP A 154 -4.17 10.83 2.49
N GLY A 155 -3.17 10.19 1.89
CA GLY A 155 -1.85 10.03 2.48
C GLY A 155 -0.79 9.71 1.45
N VAL A 156 0.44 9.63 1.92
CA VAL A 156 1.63 9.44 1.09
C VAL A 156 2.08 7.99 1.14
N VAL A 157 2.34 7.44 -0.04
CA VAL A 157 3.02 6.17 -0.23
C VAL A 157 4.40 6.45 -0.81
N VAL A 158 5.43 6.10 -0.06
CA VAL A 158 6.82 6.24 -0.47
C VAL A 158 7.30 4.91 -1.02
N PRO A 159 7.50 4.78 -2.34
CA PRO A 159 8.07 3.57 -2.92
C PRO A 159 9.53 3.41 -2.51
N ILE A 160 9.86 2.24 -1.97
CA ILE A 160 11.22 1.83 -1.62
C ILE A 160 11.66 0.88 -2.71
N ILE A 161 12.29 1.46 -3.72
CA ILE A 161 12.85 0.75 -4.87
C ILE A 161 14.25 0.29 -4.51
N PHE A 162 14.67 -0.87 -5.01
CA PHE A 162 16.05 -1.30 -4.84
C PHE A 162 16.84 -1.22 -6.16
N PRO A 163 18.04 -0.61 -6.20
CA PRO A 163 18.70 0.19 -5.14
C PRO A 163 17.86 1.39 -4.70
N VAL A 164 17.97 1.77 -3.42
CA VAL A 164 17.21 2.88 -2.83
C VAL A 164 17.56 4.16 -3.57
N THR A 165 16.66 4.58 -4.44
CA THR A 165 16.78 5.79 -5.26
C THR A 165 16.36 7.05 -4.50
N THR A 166 15.74 6.91 -3.33
CA THR A 166 15.22 8.04 -2.56
C THR A 166 16.24 8.51 -1.53
N ASP A 167 16.83 9.68 -1.76
CA ASP A 167 17.72 10.35 -0.80
C ASP A 167 16.97 10.71 0.50
N LEU A 168 17.67 10.66 1.65
CA LEU A 168 17.12 11.02 2.97
C LEU A 168 16.67 12.49 3.02
N THR A 169 17.37 13.37 2.29
CA THR A 169 16.97 14.78 2.16
C THR A 169 15.61 14.90 1.48
N ALA A 170 15.41 14.15 0.40
CA ALA A 170 14.15 14.09 -0.33
C ALA A 170 13.02 13.52 0.53
N LEU A 171 13.28 12.47 1.33
CA LEU A 171 12.30 11.94 2.27
C LEU A 171 11.89 12.96 3.33
N SER A 172 12.85 13.73 3.85
CA SER A 172 12.58 14.79 4.83
C SER A 172 11.72 15.91 4.23
N GLN A 173 12.09 16.39 3.03
CA GLN A 173 11.30 17.39 2.29
C GLN A 173 9.87 16.90 1.99
N LEU A 174 9.73 15.63 1.59
CA LEU A 174 8.44 15.03 1.32
C LEU A 174 7.58 14.90 2.59
N SER A 175 8.20 14.55 3.71
CA SER A 175 7.54 14.51 5.03
C SER A 175 7.05 15.90 5.45
N ASP A 176 7.87 16.94 5.26
CA ASP A 176 7.49 18.34 5.55
C ASP A 176 6.33 18.80 4.66
N LEU A 177 6.34 18.47 3.37
CA LEU A 177 5.22 18.73 2.47
C LEU A 177 3.96 17.98 2.94
N ALA A 178 4.08 16.69 3.24
CA ALA A 178 2.96 15.88 3.73
C ALA A 178 2.33 16.49 5.00
N LYS A 179 3.15 16.99 5.93
CA LYS A 179 2.72 17.70 7.13
C LYS A 179 1.99 19.01 6.80
N ASN A 180 2.57 19.84 5.94
CA ASN A 180 2.01 21.15 5.57
C ASN A 180 0.62 21.02 4.91
N TYR A 181 0.42 19.94 4.16
CA TYR A 181 -0.84 19.68 3.47
C TYR A 181 -1.80 18.76 4.23
N GLY A 182 -1.38 18.16 5.36
CA GLY A 182 -2.25 17.41 6.27
C GLY A 182 -2.50 15.96 5.87
N ALA A 183 -1.47 15.26 5.37
CA ALA A 183 -1.54 13.84 5.06
C ALA A 183 -1.97 13.00 6.27
N SER A 184 -2.89 12.05 6.10
CA SER A 184 -3.35 11.17 7.18
C SER A 184 -2.40 9.99 7.47
N PHE A 185 -1.58 9.62 6.50
CA PHE A 185 -0.53 8.61 6.63
C PHE A 185 0.68 8.94 5.73
N PHE A 186 1.82 8.40 6.10
CA PHE A 186 3.09 8.50 5.39
C PHE A 186 3.80 7.14 5.50
N ALA A 187 3.65 6.29 4.49
CA ALA A 187 3.97 4.88 4.58
C ALA A 187 5.00 4.45 3.52
N GLY A 188 5.99 3.66 3.95
CA GLY A 188 6.96 3.04 3.06
C GLY A 188 6.39 1.79 2.39
N VAL A 189 6.55 1.67 1.09
CA VAL A 189 6.08 0.52 0.30
C VAL A 189 7.26 -0.08 -0.46
N PRO A 190 7.74 -1.27 -0.05
CA PRO A 190 8.80 -1.95 -0.77
C PRO A 190 8.33 -2.40 -2.14
N ILE A 191 9.11 -2.09 -3.16
CA ILE A 191 8.85 -2.49 -4.54
C ILE A 191 9.90 -3.48 -5.01
N GLU A 192 9.43 -4.67 -5.37
CA GLU A 192 10.22 -5.63 -6.12
C GLU A 192 10.19 -5.28 -7.60
N LEU A 193 11.34 -4.91 -8.14
CA LEU A 193 11.52 -4.74 -9.58
C LEU A 193 11.62 -6.09 -10.28
N ASP A 194 11.12 -6.17 -11.51
CA ASP A 194 11.39 -7.31 -12.40
C ASP A 194 12.82 -7.27 -12.96
N ALA A 195 13.24 -8.34 -13.62
CA ALA A 195 14.60 -8.45 -14.14
C ALA A 195 14.93 -7.42 -15.23
N THR A 196 13.96 -7.06 -16.08
CA THR A 196 14.14 -6.06 -17.14
C THR A 196 14.29 -4.66 -16.53
N ALA A 197 13.46 -4.38 -15.53
CA ALA A 197 13.48 -3.17 -14.77
C ALA A 197 14.81 -2.99 -14.02
N ARG A 198 15.20 -3.98 -13.21
CA ARG A 198 16.49 -3.96 -12.51
C ARG A 198 17.65 -3.70 -13.49
N ASN A 199 17.63 -4.30 -14.68
CA ASN A 199 18.70 -4.15 -15.66
C ASN A 199 18.82 -2.72 -16.18
N ALA A 200 17.74 -2.11 -16.65
CA ALA A 200 17.87 -0.76 -17.20
C ALA A 200 17.96 0.34 -16.13
N LEU A 201 17.49 0.11 -14.90
CA LEU A 201 17.85 0.96 -13.76
C LEU A 201 19.35 0.84 -13.42
N ALA A 202 19.92 -0.37 -13.44
CA ALA A 202 21.36 -0.56 -13.27
C ALA A 202 22.15 0.19 -14.37
N ARG A 203 21.78 0.06 -15.66
CA ARG A 203 22.43 0.78 -16.77
C ARG A 203 22.41 2.30 -16.59
N THR A 204 21.29 2.84 -16.09
CA THR A 204 21.16 4.29 -15.86
C THR A 204 22.09 4.76 -14.74
N LEU A 205 22.28 3.96 -13.69
CA LEU A 205 23.14 4.30 -12.56
C LEU A 205 24.64 4.10 -12.84
N THR A 206 25.00 3.12 -13.68
CA THR A 206 26.39 2.69 -13.86
C THR A 206 27.00 3.13 -15.19
N GLY A 207 26.17 3.62 -16.12
CA GLY A 207 26.55 3.87 -17.51
C GLY A 207 26.73 2.56 -18.30
N ASP A 208 26.64 2.63 -19.63
CA ASP A 208 26.62 1.46 -20.54
C ASP A 208 27.89 0.57 -20.54
N GLY A 209 28.89 0.82 -19.67
CA GLY A 209 30.21 0.17 -19.69
C GLY A 209 30.69 -0.48 -18.39
N SER A 210 29.88 -0.50 -17.32
CA SER A 210 30.27 -1.06 -16.01
C SER A 210 29.49 -2.34 -15.69
N GLU A 211 30.07 -3.50 -16.04
CA GLU A 211 29.51 -4.83 -15.69
C GLU A 211 29.64 -5.14 -14.19
N GLU A 212 30.68 -4.65 -13.51
CA GLU A 212 30.94 -4.96 -12.09
C GLU A 212 29.87 -4.37 -11.14
N THR A 213 29.35 -3.17 -11.43
CA THR A 213 28.31 -2.56 -10.59
C THR A 213 26.94 -3.20 -10.81
N TYR A 214 26.70 -3.77 -12.00
CA TYR A 214 25.50 -4.56 -12.28
C TYR A 214 25.46 -5.84 -11.44
N GLU A 215 26.57 -6.58 -11.36
CA GLU A 215 26.67 -7.79 -10.55
C GLU A 215 26.47 -7.49 -9.04
N MET A 216 27.02 -6.39 -8.54
CA MET A 216 26.83 -5.97 -7.14
C MET A 216 25.38 -5.66 -6.77
N LEU A 217 24.59 -5.06 -7.68
CA LEU A 217 23.17 -4.74 -7.43
C LEU A 217 22.27 -5.99 -7.37
N PHE A 218 22.65 -7.07 -8.05
CA PHE A 218 21.90 -8.32 -8.07
C PHE A 218 22.35 -9.33 -7.01
N HIS A 219 23.59 -9.23 -6.51
CA HIS A 219 24.17 -10.18 -5.57
C HIS A 219 24.31 -9.66 -4.13
N ALA A 220 24.08 -8.38 -3.86
CA ALA A 220 24.08 -7.85 -2.50
C ALA A 220 22.83 -8.28 -1.71
N ASP A 221 22.98 -8.57 -0.42
CA ASP A 221 21.84 -8.65 0.51
C ASP A 221 21.46 -7.22 0.95
N LEU A 222 20.23 -6.85 0.63
CA LEU A 222 19.75 -5.47 0.68
C LEU A 222 18.54 -5.33 1.60
N GLY A 223 18.14 -6.44 2.22
CA GLY A 223 17.15 -6.48 3.29
C GLY A 223 17.45 -5.44 4.38
N PRO A 224 18.70 -5.31 4.88
CA PRO A 224 19.02 -4.32 5.92
C PRO A 224 18.79 -2.87 5.48
N ILE A 225 19.13 -2.50 4.24
CA ILE A 225 18.97 -1.14 3.72
C ILE A 225 17.48 -0.82 3.52
N ARG A 226 16.72 -1.76 2.93
CA ARG A 226 15.26 -1.65 2.80
C ARG A 226 14.62 -1.44 4.17
N LEU A 227 14.96 -2.28 5.14
CA LEU A 227 14.44 -2.25 6.49
C LEU A 227 14.75 -0.91 7.20
N SER A 228 15.98 -0.42 7.07
CA SER A 228 16.39 0.88 7.61
C SER A 228 15.58 2.02 6.99
N THR A 229 15.34 1.96 5.67
CA THR A 229 14.53 2.95 4.96
C THR A 229 13.06 2.93 5.42
N GLU A 230 12.45 1.74 5.54
CA GLU A 230 11.10 1.57 6.09
C GLU A 230 10.96 2.17 7.49
N ARG A 231 11.95 1.91 8.37
CA ARG A 231 11.97 2.47 9.74
C ARG A 231 12.16 3.99 9.75
N HIS A 232 13.00 4.52 8.87
CA HIS A 232 13.20 5.96 8.75
C HIS A 232 11.91 6.67 8.30
N ILE A 233 11.22 6.12 7.31
CA ILE A 233 9.91 6.62 6.87
C ILE A 233 8.89 6.54 8.02
N ALA A 234 8.88 5.46 8.79
CA ALA A 234 7.99 5.33 9.95
C ALA A 234 8.31 6.34 11.06
N ALA A 235 9.57 6.68 11.26
CA ALA A 235 9.98 7.74 12.20
C ALA A 235 9.49 9.11 11.73
N LEU A 236 9.70 9.45 10.45
CA LEU A 236 9.19 10.69 9.84
C LEU A 236 7.67 10.82 9.96
N ALA A 237 6.94 9.74 9.66
CA ALA A 237 5.48 9.70 9.84
C ALA A 237 5.06 10.05 11.27
N SER A 238 5.76 9.49 12.27
CA SER A 238 5.52 9.77 13.68
C SER A 238 5.83 11.22 14.06
N GLU A 239 6.86 11.85 13.49
CA GLU A 239 7.22 13.25 13.74
C GLU A 239 6.17 14.23 13.21
N ILE A 240 5.50 13.88 12.11
CA ILE A 240 4.43 14.69 11.51
C ILE A 240 3.02 14.35 12.03
N GLY A 241 2.91 13.34 12.91
CA GLY A 241 1.63 12.90 13.47
C GLY A 241 0.76 12.08 12.51
N ALA A 242 1.36 11.54 11.45
CA ALA A 242 0.70 10.66 10.47
C ALA A 242 0.88 9.18 10.83
N ALA A 243 0.00 8.32 10.34
CA ALA A 243 0.21 6.87 10.46
C ALA A 243 1.38 6.42 9.56
N ASP A 244 2.19 5.47 10.04
CA ASP A 244 3.35 4.92 9.33
C ASP A 244 3.02 3.68 8.47
N PHE A 245 1.73 3.45 8.20
CA PHE A 245 1.20 2.41 7.35
C PHE A 245 0.05 2.96 6.50
N VAL A 246 -0.27 2.28 5.39
CA VAL A 246 -1.38 2.71 4.54
C VAL A 246 -2.70 2.44 5.26
N VAL A 247 -3.35 3.50 5.74
CA VAL A 247 -4.57 3.41 6.55
C VAL A 247 -5.76 3.04 5.67
N PRO A 248 -6.42 1.90 5.90
CA PRO A 248 -7.62 1.54 5.15
C PRO A 248 -8.75 2.56 5.34
N PRO A 249 -9.68 2.69 4.37
CA PRO A 249 -10.90 3.44 4.57
C PRO A 249 -11.69 2.88 5.75
N ARG A 250 -12.36 3.75 6.51
CA ARG A 250 -13.13 3.39 7.72
C ARG A 250 -12.29 2.69 8.82
N TRP A 251 -10.99 2.99 8.90
CA TRP A 251 -10.07 2.45 9.94
C TRP A 251 -10.57 2.68 11.37
N ASP A 252 -11.30 3.77 11.60
CA ASP A 252 -11.95 4.14 12.86
C ASP A 252 -13.02 3.14 13.31
N ARG A 253 -13.57 2.32 12.41
CA ARG A 253 -14.55 1.28 12.73
C ARG A 253 -13.86 0.04 13.25
N ARG A 254 -14.38 -0.61 14.30
CA ARG A 254 -13.75 -1.82 14.86
C ARG A 254 -14.24 -3.10 14.19
N THR A 255 -13.92 -3.20 12.91
CA THR A 255 -14.31 -4.35 12.08
C THR A 255 -13.34 -5.53 12.26
N ASN A 256 -13.79 -6.74 11.90
CA ASN A 256 -12.94 -7.94 11.84
C ASN A 256 -11.71 -7.70 10.95
N TRP A 257 -11.91 -7.02 9.82
CA TRP A 257 -10.82 -6.70 8.91
C TRP A 257 -9.78 -5.79 9.57
N ASN A 258 -10.22 -4.69 10.22
CA ASN A 258 -9.30 -3.77 10.87
C ASN A 258 -8.56 -4.41 12.06
N ALA A 259 -9.23 -5.30 12.81
CA ALA A 259 -8.60 -6.12 13.85
C ALA A 259 -7.50 -7.03 13.27
N ALA A 260 -7.79 -7.70 12.15
CA ALA A 260 -6.81 -8.54 11.47
C ALA A 260 -5.62 -7.73 10.95
N VAL A 261 -5.86 -6.53 10.40
CA VAL A 261 -4.80 -5.60 9.98
C VAL A 261 -3.89 -5.22 11.14
N LEU A 262 -4.48 -4.88 12.30
CA LEU A 262 -3.74 -4.51 13.50
C LEU A 262 -2.80 -5.64 13.94
N LEU A 263 -3.32 -6.88 13.96
CA LEU A 263 -2.53 -8.06 14.30
C LEU A 263 -1.44 -8.35 13.27
N THR A 264 -1.76 -8.34 11.97
CA THR A 264 -0.77 -8.62 10.92
C THR A 264 0.33 -7.55 10.89
N LEU A 265 -0.01 -6.26 11.01
CA LEU A 265 0.98 -5.17 11.07
C LEU A 265 1.93 -5.34 12.27
N THR A 266 1.38 -5.69 13.43
CA THR A 266 2.16 -5.93 14.65
C THR A 266 3.09 -7.13 14.48
N ALA A 267 2.58 -8.23 13.93
CA ALA A 267 3.37 -9.43 13.63
C ALA A 267 4.50 -9.13 12.63
N THR A 268 4.21 -8.41 11.54
CA THR A 268 5.20 -8.03 10.54
C THR A 268 6.33 -7.21 11.17
N ARG A 269 6.01 -6.24 12.05
CA ARG A 269 7.03 -5.44 12.75
C ARG A 269 7.90 -6.28 13.68
N ILE A 270 7.31 -7.22 14.42
CA ILE A 270 8.05 -8.15 15.30
C ILE A 270 9.04 -8.99 14.48
N LEU A 271 8.58 -9.57 13.36
CA LEU A 271 9.44 -10.34 12.44
C LEU A 271 10.56 -9.46 11.86
N SER A 272 10.23 -8.26 11.39
CA SER A 272 11.23 -7.32 10.85
C SER A 272 12.21 -6.78 11.90
N MET A 273 11.96 -7.02 13.20
CA MET A 273 12.93 -6.76 14.27
C MET A 273 13.74 -8.02 14.64
N ASN A 274 13.55 -9.16 13.97
CA ASN A 274 14.11 -10.46 14.36
C ASN A 274 13.89 -10.73 15.86
N HIS A 275 12.68 -10.43 16.34
CA HIS A 275 12.28 -10.59 17.73
C HIS A 275 11.13 -11.59 17.82
N ASP A 276 11.08 -12.38 18.89
CA ASP A 276 10.00 -13.31 19.25
C ASP A 276 9.17 -13.82 18.06
N GLU A 277 9.80 -14.61 17.20
CA GLU A 277 9.17 -15.13 15.97
C GLU A 277 7.92 -15.96 16.29
N GLU A 278 7.92 -16.68 17.42
CA GLU A 278 6.78 -17.47 17.87
C GLU A 278 5.57 -16.57 18.17
N LEU A 279 5.77 -15.43 18.84
CA LEU A 279 4.71 -14.45 19.03
C LEU A 279 4.19 -13.89 17.71
N ALA A 280 5.07 -13.49 16.80
CA ALA A 280 4.66 -13.02 15.48
C ALA A 280 3.81 -14.07 14.73
N TRP A 281 4.18 -15.34 14.79
CA TRP A 281 3.40 -16.43 14.19
C TRP A 281 2.05 -16.65 14.87
N ARG A 282 1.97 -16.49 16.20
CA ARG A 282 0.69 -16.52 16.94
C ARG A 282 -0.22 -15.37 16.50
N LEU A 283 0.28 -14.14 16.48
CA LEU A 283 -0.48 -12.96 16.02
C LEU A 283 -0.96 -13.11 14.57
N THR A 284 -0.12 -13.65 13.67
CA THR A 284 -0.49 -13.91 12.27
C THR A 284 -1.60 -14.97 12.15
N ARG A 285 -1.56 -16.01 12.97
CA ARG A 285 -2.64 -17.01 13.03
C ARG A 285 -3.94 -16.40 13.57
N SER A 286 -3.85 -15.60 14.63
CA SER A 286 -4.98 -14.87 15.19
C SER A 286 -5.59 -13.91 14.17
N ALA A 287 -4.78 -13.21 13.38
CA ALA A 287 -5.25 -12.35 12.29
C ALA A 287 -6.07 -13.13 11.25
N LYS A 288 -5.61 -14.32 10.87
CA LYS A 288 -6.34 -15.23 9.96
C LYS A 288 -7.68 -15.66 10.51
N VAL A 289 -7.72 -16.06 11.78
CA VAL A 289 -8.95 -16.45 12.47
C VAL A 289 -9.93 -15.28 12.48
N VAL A 290 -9.48 -14.09 12.90
CA VAL A 290 -10.32 -12.89 13.00
C VAL A 290 -10.86 -12.46 11.64
N ALA A 291 -10.02 -12.43 10.60
CA ALA A 291 -10.44 -12.04 9.24
C ALA A 291 -11.56 -12.94 8.67
N LEU A 292 -11.59 -14.21 9.09
CA LEU A 292 -12.56 -15.21 8.63
C LEU A 292 -13.78 -15.35 9.55
N LEU A 293 -13.87 -14.58 10.63
CA LEU A 293 -15.05 -14.61 11.51
C LEU A 293 -16.29 -14.14 10.77
N GLU A 294 -17.35 -14.95 10.81
CA GLU A 294 -18.67 -14.60 10.26
C GLU A 294 -19.38 -13.51 11.08
N LYS A 295 -19.15 -13.50 12.40
CA LYS A 295 -19.75 -12.53 13.32
C LYS A 295 -18.80 -11.36 13.54
N PRO A 296 -19.32 -10.11 13.68
CA PRO A 296 -18.51 -8.97 14.08
C PRO A 296 -17.81 -9.21 15.42
N ILE A 297 -16.52 -8.92 15.49
CA ILE A 297 -15.68 -9.13 16.66
C ILE A 297 -16.16 -8.32 17.86
N GLU A 298 -16.66 -7.11 17.64
CA GLU A 298 -17.34 -6.29 18.66
C GLU A 298 -18.50 -7.04 19.32
N ARG A 299 -19.32 -7.76 18.54
CA ARG A 299 -20.46 -8.52 19.07
C ARG A 299 -20.02 -9.74 19.86
N VAL A 300 -18.93 -10.40 19.45
CA VAL A 300 -18.36 -11.54 20.18
C VAL A 300 -17.82 -11.06 21.53
N ALA A 301 -17.03 -9.98 21.54
CA ALA A 301 -16.47 -9.40 22.75
C ALA A 301 -17.57 -9.00 23.76
N GLN A 302 -18.62 -8.34 23.29
CA GLN A 302 -19.74 -7.90 24.14
C GLN A 302 -20.55 -9.07 24.74
N ALA A 303 -20.65 -10.20 24.03
CA ALA A 303 -21.53 -11.29 24.43
C ALA A 303 -20.86 -12.32 25.36
N ALA A 304 -19.58 -12.64 25.14
CA ALA A 304 -18.97 -13.81 25.78
C ALA A 304 -17.45 -13.73 25.99
N SER A 305 -16.85 -12.53 25.88
CA SER A 305 -15.38 -12.33 25.78
C SER A 305 -14.77 -12.88 24.50
N LEU A 306 -13.65 -12.31 24.05
CA LEU A 306 -12.89 -12.83 22.90
C LEU A 306 -12.20 -14.17 23.20
N SER A 307 -12.01 -14.50 24.48
CA SER A 307 -11.44 -15.77 24.93
C SER A 307 -12.27 -17.01 24.54
N ILE A 308 -13.52 -16.84 24.11
CA ILE A 308 -14.36 -17.94 23.58
C ILE A 308 -13.88 -18.42 22.20
N ILE A 309 -13.04 -17.64 21.52
CA ILE A 309 -12.47 -18.04 20.24
C ILE A 309 -11.18 -18.82 20.55
N ASP A 310 -11.30 -20.14 20.73
CA ASP A 310 -10.20 -21.04 21.16
C ASP A 310 -8.92 -20.95 20.32
N SER A 311 -9.02 -20.42 19.09
CA SER A 311 -7.89 -20.26 18.18
C SER A 311 -7.14 -18.92 18.34
N LEU A 312 -7.64 -17.99 19.16
CA LEU A 312 -6.92 -16.77 19.51
C LEU A 312 -5.98 -17.04 20.69
N ASP A 313 -4.74 -16.61 20.55
CA ASP A 313 -3.79 -16.61 21.67
C ASP A 313 -4.14 -15.51 22.70
N GLU A 314 -3.69 -15.70 23.95
CA GLU A 314 -3.97 -14.78 25.07
C GLU A 314 -3.54 -13.34 24.78
N ILE A 315 -2.38 -13.14 24.14
CA ILE A 315 -1.88 -11.80 23.81
C ILE A 315 -2.77 -11.13 22.77
N SER A 316 -3.23 -11.88 21.75
CA SER A 316 -4.22 -11.37 20.79
C SER A 316 -5.54 -11.00 21.45
N VAL A 317 -6.00 -11.77 22.44
CA VAL A 317 -7.23 -11.46 23.20
C VAL A 317 -7.08 -10.15 23.96
N ASP A 318 -6.00 -9.97 24.71
CA ASP A 318 -5.74 -8.75 25.49
C ASP A 318 -5.61 -7.52 24.58
N LEU A 319 -4.81 -7.64 23.52
CA LEU A 319 -4.57 -6.60 22.53
C LEU A 319 -5.89 -6.13 21.89
N LEU A 320 -6.68 -7.08 21.39
CA LEU A 320 -7.94 -6.76 20.71
C LEU A 320 -8.99 -6.23 21.68
N THR A 321 -9.03 -6.73 22.91
CA THR A 321 -9.97 -6.23 23.93
C THR A 321 -9.68 -4.75 24.24
N GLU A 322 -8.42 -4.39 24.51
CA GLU A 322 -8.02 -3.00 24.73
C GLU A 322 -8.34 -2.10 23.53
N TRP A 323 -8.08 -2.60 22.32
CA TRP A 323 -8.37 -1.87 21.08
C TRP A 323 -9.87 -1.67 20.83
N LEU A 324 -10.71 -2.66 21.15
CA LEU A 324 -12.16 -2.53 21.03
C LEU A 324 -12.72 -1.49 22.02
N GLU A 325 -12.17 -1.43 23.23
CA GLU A 325 -12.62 -0.51 24.28
C GLU A 325 -12.14 0.94 24.05
N THR A 326 -10.87 1.11 23.70
CA THR A 326 -10.22 2.42 23.70
C THR A 326 -9.90 2.95 22.30
N GLY A 327 -10.03 2.12 21.27
CA GLY A 327 -9.56 2.40 19.92
C GLY A 327 -8.03 2.33 19.76
N ARG A 328 -7.30 1.93 20.81
CA ARG A 328 -5.83 1.84 20.84
C ARG A 328 -5.40 0.57 21.57
N SER A 329 -4.17 0.13 21.33
CA SER A 329 -3.54 -0.91 22.13
C SER A 329 -2.17 -0.45 22.60
N SER A 330 -1.96 -0.51 23.91
CA SER A 330 -0.68 -0.23 24.56
C SER A 330 0.43 -1.17 24.07
N PHE A 331 0.11 -2.45 23.88
CA PHE A 331 1.01 -3.44 23.32
C PHE A 331 1.44 -3.06 21.90
N VAL A 332 0.48 -2.75 21.01
CA VAL A 332 0.78 -2.29 19.65
C VAL A 332 1.66 -1.05 19.72
N GLY A 333 1.28 -0.05 20.51
CA GLY A 333 2.04 1.19 20.71
C GLY A 333 3.48 0.96 21.17
N HIS A 334 3.71 -0.04 22.03
CA HIS A 334 5.06 -0.44 22.44
C HIS A 334 5.86 -1.00 21.26
N ILE A 335 5.28 -1.92 20.48
CA ILE A 335 5.92 -2.48 19.29
C ILE A 335 6.19 -1.39 18.24
N GLU A 336 5.28 -0.45 18.01
CA GLU A 336 5.52 0.65 17.06
C GLU A 336 6.69 1.54 17.52
N LYS A 337 6.75 1.84 18.83
CA LYS A 337 7.85 2.63 19.39
C LYS A 337 9.19 1.91 19.23
N GLN A 338 9.24 0.61 19.51
CA GLN A 338 10.45 -0.20 19.30
C GLN A 338 10.86 -0.25 17.82
N TRP A 339 9.89 -0.45 16.94
CA TRP A 339 10.08 -0.47 15.48
C TRP A 339 10.76 0.80 14.98
N ARG A 340 10.31 1.97 15.45
CA ARG A 340 10.86 3.27 15.06
C ARG A 340 12.24 3.56 15.66
N LEU A 341 12.49 3.09 16.89
CA LEU A 341 13.72 3.42 17.64
C LEU A 341 14.94 2.60 17.23
N ARG A 342 14.77 1.39 16.69
CA ARG A 342 15.90 0.50 16.41
C ARG A 342 16.65 0.93 15.15
N ARG A 343 17.53 1.93 15.31
CA ARG A 343 18.59 2.29 14.34
C ARG A 343 19.76 1.29 14.36
N ASP A 344 19.83 0.43 15.37
CA ASP A 344 21.04 -0.36 15.71
C ASP A 344 21.06 -1.80 15.18
N SER A 345 20.57 -2.06 13.98
CA SER A 345 20.89 -3.32 13.28
C SER A 345 21.66 -3.03 12.01
N GLY A 346 22.78 -2.33 12.21
CA GLY A 346 23.89 -2.15 11.29
C GLY A 346 25.19 -2.29 12.08
N VAL A 347 25.47 -3.51 12.52
CA VAL A 347 26.81 -4.01 12.84
C VAL A 347 27.01 -5.29 12.04
#